data_AF-A0A523IXJ7-F1
#
_entry.id   AF-A0A523IXJ7-F1
#
_cell.length_a   1.000
_cell.length_b   1.000
_cell.length_c   1.000
_cell.angle_alpha   90.00
_cell.angle_beta   90.00
_cell.angle_gamma   90.00
#
_symmetry.space_group_name_H-M   'P 1'
#
loop_
_entity.id
_entity.type
_entity.pdbx_description
1 polymer ?
#
loop_
_entity_poly.entity_id
_entity_poly.type
_entity_poly.pdbx_seq_one_letter_code
_entity_poly.pdbx_strand_id
1 'polypeptide(L)' 'MVYRVEVIEEDSKTTHKVELNRDDYQNFTDGKIAPEELVQCSFEYLLDREPKESILSSFNVSVISHYFPEYAREIISYF' A
#
# COMPACT_ATOMS: atom_id res chain seq x y z
N MET A 1 1.45 -12.07 5.04
CA MET A 1 2.84 -11.58 4.92
C MET A 1 2.94 -10.27 5.67
N VAL A 2 4.12 -9.92 6.20
CA VAL A 2 4.33 -8.66 6.92
C VAL A 2 5.54 -7.96 6.31
N TYR A 3 5.34 -6.70 5.93
CA TYR A 3 6.34 -5.84 5.31
C TYR A 3 6.65 -4.66 6.22
N ARG A 4 7.90 -4.18 6.15
CA ARG A 4 8.29 -2.88 6.70
C ARG A 4 8.63 -1.97 5.53
N VAL A 5 7.92 -0.86 5.43
CA VAL A 5 8.11 0.15 4.39
C VAL A 5 8.70 1.40 5.03
N GLU A 6 9.74 1.95 4.43
CA GLU A 6 10.30 3.26 4.80
C GLU A 6 10.03 4.24 3.66
N VAL A 7 9.38 5.35 3.98
CA VAL A 7 9.17 6.46 3.03
C VAL A 7 10.13 7.56 3.43
N ILE A 8 10.98 7.97 2.49
CA ILE A 8 12.00 9.00 2.70
C ILE A 8 11.69 10.14 1.73
N GLU A 9 11.47 11.34 2.24
CA GLU A 9 11.38 12.55 1.42
C GLU A 9 12.24 13.63 2.07
N GLU A 10 13.12 14.22 1.27
CA GLU A 10 14.09 15.23 1.71
C GLU A 10 14.81 14.81 3.00
N ASP A 11 14.59 15.54 4.10
CA ASP A 11 15.24 15.35 5.39
C ASP A 11 14.41 14.56 6.41
N SER A 12 13.24 14.03 6.02
CA SER A 12 12.35 13.30 6.94
C SER A 12 12.00 11.90 6.43
N LYS A 13 11.76 10.99 7.39
CA LYS A 13 11.38 9.60 7.09
C LYS A 13 10.23 9.13 7.97
N THR A 14 9.39 8.28 7.41
CA THR A 14 8.35 7.53 8.13
C THR A 14 8.57 6.03 7.93
N THR A 15 8.08 5.23 8.89
CA THR A 15 8.19 3.77 8.85
C THR A 15 6.83 3.16 9.11
N HIS A 16 6.45 2.20 8.26
CA HIS A 16 5.13 1.59 8.26
C HIS A 16 5.25 0.07 8.32
N LYS A 17 4.45 -0.57 9.16
CA LYS A 17 4.28 -2.02 9.21
C LYS A 17 3.02 -2.41 8.44
N VAL A 18 3.18 -3.15 7.35
CA VAL A 18 2.09 -3.46 6.43
C VAL A 18 1.82 -4.95 6.46
N GLU A 19 0.59 -5.33 6.77
CA GLU A 19 0.14 -6.71 6.72
C GLU A 19 -0.61 -6.96 5.41
N LEU A 20 -0.23 -8.02 4.70
CA LEU A 20 -0.87 -8.42 3.44
C LEU A 20 -1.35 -9.86 3.59
N ASN A 21 -2.67 -10.05 3.61
CA ASN A 21 -3.23 -11.41 3.62
C ASN A 21 -3.16 -12.00 2.21
N ARG A 22 -3.12 -13.33 2.15
CA ARG A 22 -3.04 -14.05 0.89
C ARG A 22 -4.29 -13.85 0.03
N ASP A 23 -5.46 -13.89 0.65
CA ASP A 23 -6.75 -13.69 -0.03
C ASP A 23 -6.86 -12.27 -0.61
N ASP A 24 -6.45 -11.27 0.15
CA ASP A 24 -6.43 -9.87 -0.30
C ASP A 24 -5.47 -9.68 -1.48
N TYR A 25 -4.24 -10.21 -1.37
CA TYR A 25 -3.27 -10.17 -2.46
C TYR A 25 -3.82 -10.79 -3.75
N GLN A 26 -4.47 -11.96 -3.66
CA GLN A 26 -5.10 -12.61 -4.81
C GLN A 26 -6.22 -11.75 -5.39
N ASN A 27 -7.05 -11.13 -4.54
CA ASN A 27 -8.15 -10.28 -4.99
C ASN A 27 -7.67 -9.01 -5.71
N PHE A 28 -6.58 -8.38 -5.25
CA PHE A 28 -6.07 -7.14 -5.84
C PHE A 28 -5.25 -7.36 -7.11
N THR A 29 -4.48 -8.44 -7.18
CA THR A 29 -3.48 -8.63 -8.24
C THR A 29 -3.82 -9.74 -9.22
N ASP A 30 -4.72 -10.65 -8.84
CA ASP A 30 -4.91 -11.94 -9.51
C ASP A 30 -3.60 -12.73 -9.67
N GLY A 31 -2.61 -12.48 -8.79
CA GLY A 31 -1.27 -13.06 -8.85
C GLY A 31 -0.38 -12.55 -9.98
N LYS A 32 -0.72 -11.41 -10.60
CA LYS A 32 0.02 -10.86 -11.76
C LYS A 32 1.36 -10.22 -11.40
N ILE A 33 1.53 -9.76 -10.17
CA ILE A 33 2.73 -9.09 -9.67
C ILE A 33 3.17 -9.71 -8.35
N ALA A 34 4.41 -9.49 -7.92
CA ALA A 34 4.86 -9.96 -6.61
C ALA A 34 4.11 -9.25 -5.47
N PRO A 35 3.92 -9.90 -4.30
CA PRO A 35 3.34 -9.26 -3.11
C PRO A 35 4.06 -7.98 -2.68
N GLU A 36 5.38 -7.94 -2.84
CA GLU A 36 6.22 -6.77 -2.58
C GLU A 36 5.89 -5.60 -3.51
N GLU A 37 5.64 -5.89 -4.80
CA GLU A 37 5.27 -4.88 -5.80
C GLU A 37 3.89 -4.29 -5.47
N LEU A 38 2.92 -5.12 -5.06
CA LEU A 38 1.62 -4.60 -4.59
C LEU A 38 1.79 -3.61 -3.44
N VAL A 39 2.65 -3.93 -2.46
CA VAL A 39 2.90 -3.03 -1.33
C VAL A 39 3.55 -1.73 -1.80
N GLN A 40 4.53 -1.79 -2.71
CA GLN A 40 5.13 -0.58 -3.27
C GLN A 40 4.10 0.31 -3.98
N CYS A 41 3.34 -0.26 -4.93
CA CYS A 41 2.31 0.45 -5.68
C CYS A 41 1.24 1.05 -4.75
N SER A 42 0.95 0.39 -3.63
CA SER A 42 0.01 0.90 -2.63
C SER A 42 0.53 2.16 -1.94
N PHE A 43 1.84 2.25 -1.69
CA PHE A 43 2.43 3.46 -1.12
C PHE A 43 2.48 4.59 -2.13
N GLU A 44 2.78 4.31 -3.40
CA GLU A 44 2.70 5.30 -4.47
C GLU A 44 1.27 5.87 -4.59
N TYR A 45 0.25 4.99 -4.58
CA TYR A 45 -1.16 5.37 -4.56
C TYR A 45 -1.54 6.27 -3.37
N LEU A 46 -1.05 5.96 -2.18
CA LEU A 46 -1.32 6.73 -0.97
C LEU A 46 -0.65 8.11 -1.02
N LEU A 47 0.62 8.16 -1.45
CA LEU A 47 1.40 9.40 -1.52
C LEU A 47 0.88 10.39 -2.57
N ASP A 48 0.19 9.90 -3.60
CA ASP A 48 -0.54 10.76 -4.55
C ASP A 48 -1.75 11.48 -3.92
N ARG A 49 -2.22 11.04 -2.74
CA ARG A 49 -3.47 11.49 -2.11
C ARG A 49 -3.27 12.14 -0.74
N GLU A 50 -2.27 11.70 0.01
CA GLU A 50 -1.99 12.18 1.36
C GLU A 50 -0.48 12.21 1.65
N PRO A 51 -0.01 13.13 2.52
CA PRO A 51 1.40 13.17 2.91
C PRO A 51 1.79 11.94 3.73
N LYS A 52 3.07 11.55 3.70
CA LYS A 52 3.58 10.36 4.40
C LYS A 52 3.29 10.36 5.90
N GLU A 53 3.19 11.52 6.54
CA GLU A 53 2.87 11.67 7.97
C GLU A 53 1.42 11.30 8.31
N SER A 54 0.51 11.29 7.32
CA SER A 54 -0.89 10.88 7.49
C SER A 54 -1.09 9.38 7.31
N ILE A 55 -0.17 8.69 6.62
CA ILE A 55 -0.25 7.25 6.42
C ILE A 55 -0.08 6.51 7.75
N LEU A 56 -1.02 5.60 8.04
CA LEU A 56 -1.00 4.79 9.26
C LEU A 56 0.36 4.08 9.43
N SER A 57 0.92 4.13 10.65
CA SER A 57 2.20 3.49 10.97
C SER A 57 2.12 1.95 11.00
N SER A 58 0.92 1.39 11.13
CA SER A 58 0.69 -0.05 11.03
C SER A 58 -0.73 -0.32 10.53
N PHE A 59 -0.87 -1.09 9.46
CA PHE A 59 -2.18 -1.42 8.89
C PHE A 59 -2.13 -2.68 8.01
N ASN A 60 -3.30 -3.21 7.69
CA ASN A 60 -3.46 -4.22 6.65
C ASN A 60 -3.80 -3.55 5.32
N VAL A 61 -3.24 -4.00 4.20
CA VAL A 61 -3.46 -3.40 2.87
C VAL A 61 -4.94 -3.16 2.55
N SER A 62 -5.83 -4.07 2.95
CA SER A 62 -7.28 -3.94 2.70
C SER A 62 -7.94 -2.76 3.40
N VAL A 63 -7.31 -2.19 4.44
CA VAL A 63 -7.78 -0.96 5.09
C VAL A 63 -7.74 0.22 4.13
N ILE A 64 -6.84 0.24 3.13
CA ILE A 64 -6.77 1.31 2.13
C ILE A 64 -8.12 1.48 1.43
N SER A 65 -8.81 0.38 1.09
CA SER A 65 -10.15 0.41 0.48
C SER A 65 -11.23 1.05 1.36
N HIS A 66 -11.05 1.10 2.69
CA HIS A 66 -11.99 1.79 3.58
C HIS A 66 -11.84 3.31 3.50
N TYR A 67 -10.61 3.81 3.30
CA TYR A 67 -10.32 5.23 3.13
C TYR A 67 -10.54 5.68 1.68
N PHE A 68 -10.21 4.80 0.73
CA PHE A 68 -10.31 5.04 -0.70
C PHE A 68 -11.04 3.89 -1.39
N PRO A 69 -12.38 3.94 -1.52
CA PRO A 69 -13.18 2.88 -2.11
C PRO A 69 -12.77 2.46 -3.53
N GLU A 70 -12.18 3.38 -4.30
CA GLU A 70 -11.71 3.11 -5.68
C GLU A 70 -10.36 2.39 -5.74
N TYR A 71 -9.67 2.18 -4.61
CA TYR A 71 -8.32 1.60 -4.54
C TYR A 71 -8.21 0.28 -5.33
N ALA A 72 -9.16 -0.64 -5.14
CA ALA A 72 -9.11 -1.95 -5.82
C ALA A 72 -9.10 -1.85 -7.35
N ARG A 73 -9.72 -0.80 -7.90
CA ARG A 73 -9.78 -0.55 -9.34
C ARG A 73 -8.59 0.27 -9.83
N GLU A 74 -8.21 1.30 -9.08
CA GLU A 74 -7.14 2.23 -9.46
C GLU A 74 -5.75 1.64 -9.26
N ILE A 75 -5.56 0.72 -8.31
CA ILE A 75 -4.25 0.11 -8.06
C ILE A 75 -3.69 -0.63 -9.28
N ILE A 76 -4.56 -1.08 -10.19
CA ILE A 76 -4.18 -1.75 -11.44
C ILE A 76 -3.35 -0.83 -12.35
N SER A 77 -3.52 0.50 -12.28
CA SER A 77 -2.72 1.43 -13.09
C SER A 77 -1.33 1.71 -12.54
N TYR A 78 -1.03 1.21 -11.34
CA TYR A 78 0.28 1.32 -10.69
C TYR A 78 1.13 0.05 -10.91
N PHE A 79 0.57 -0.99 -11.55
CA PHE A 79 1.27 -2.23 -11.93
C PHE A 79 1.76 -2.20 -13.37
#